data_AF-A0A9Q1AU22-F1
#
_entry.id   AF-A0A9Q1AU22-F1
#
_cell.length_a   1.000
_cell.length_b   1.000
_cell.length_c   1.000
_cell.angle_alpha   90.00
_cell.angle_beta   90.00
_cell.angle_gamma   90.00
#
_symmetry.space_group_name_H-M   'P 1'
#
loop_
_entity.id
_entity.type
_entity.pdbx_description
1 polymer ?
#
loop_
_entity_poly.entity_id
_entity_poly.type
_entity_poly.pdbx_seq_one_letter_code
_entity_poly.pdbx_strand_id
1 'polypeptide(L)'
;MLTWWAAEGCQQGSCPFLTSSSNCKGLPPDSIMTEGLDHRFSRLTWEQIKVLDQVLTEVIPVHGRGNFPTLEVKLKDIICVVKDQLIKKCIVVRDIRLNGSTASHILVAQNGTSYKDLDIIFGVELPSEQEFQVVKESVLNCLLDFLPKCVNKERITAQTMKDAYVQKMVKVSTDHDRWSLISLSNNSGKNVELKFVSSLRRQFEFSIDSFQIILDPALDVYAREGGQLSKDSPPSIIAESMYGDFEEAMDHLKYKVIATRNPEEIRGGGLLKYSNLLVRDFKPADEAEIKSLERYMCSRFFIDFPDVAEQQRKIESYLRNHFIGEEKSKYDYLMTLRGVVDESTVCLMGHERRQTLNMITILALKVLGEQNIIPNAANVTCYYQPAPYISDRNFNNYYIAHGQPPIIYQPYSFHIHLQSGMV
;
A
#
# COMPACT_ATOMS: atom_id res chain seq x y z
N MET A 1 25.30 12.49 -49.68
CA MET A 1 26.74 12.80 -49.67
C MET A 1 27.35 11.92 -48.58
N LEU A 2 27.78 10.69 -48.89
CA LEU A 2 29.17 10.32 -49.27
C LEU A 2 30.17 10.85 -48.22
N THR A 3 30.73 10.01 -47.35
CA THR A 3 31.93 9.16 -47.58
C THR A 3 32.02 8.15 -46.40
N TRP A 4 32.04 6.82 -46.60
CA TRP A 4 33.15 5.94 -47.01
C TRP A 4 34.45 6.13 -46.23
N TRP A 5 34.87 5.14 -45.44
CA TRP A 5 36.07 4.31 -45.67
C TRP A 5 35.82 2.90 -45.07
N ALA A 6 35.93 1.89 -45.93
CA ALA A 6 36.12 0.46 -45.64
C ALA A 6 37.61 0.23 -45.24
N ALA A 7 38.14 -0.93 -44.87
CA ALA A 7 37.75 -2.32 -45.08
C ALA A 7 38.66 -3.27 -44.25
N GLU A 8 38.18 -4.53 -44.13
CA GLU A 8 38.93 -5.80 -44.11
C GLU A 8 39.68 -6.25 -42.83
N GLY A 9 39.65 -7.52 -42.41
CA GLY A 9 39.04 -8.74 -42.94
C GLY A 9 39.74 -10.01 -42.43
N CYS A 10 39.03 -11.15 -42.42
CA CYS A 10 39.51 -12.55 -42.28
C CYS A 10 40.09 -13.02 -40.92
N GLN A 11 40.00 -14.27 -40.46
CA GLN A 11 39.50 -15.54 -41.01
C GLN A 11 39.30 -16.58 -39.90
N GLN A 12 38.63 -17.67 -40.25
CA GLN A 12 38.36 -18.91 -39.49
C GLN A 12 39.61 -19.61 -38.95
N GLY A 13 39.46 -20.35 -37.83
CA GLY A 13 40.48 -21.26 -37.30
C GLY A 13 39.89 -22.30 -36.34
N SER A 14 40.03 -23.57 -36.73
CA SER A 14 39.47 -24.80 -36.18
C SER A 14 40.05 -25.25 -34.81
N CYS A 15 39.31 -26.09 -34.09
CA CYS A 15 39.74 -26.86 -32.91
C CYS A 15 40.95 -27.78 -33.16
N PRO A 16 41.66 -28.18 -32.09
CA PRO A 16 41.71 -29.62 -31.81
C PRO A 16 41.56 -30.00 -30.33
N PHE A 17 40.98 -31.20 -30.14
CA PHE A 17 41.01 -32.01 -28.93
C PHE A 17 42.45 -32.31 -28.46
N LEU A 18 42.69 -32.27 -27.15
CA LEU A 18 43.77 -33.03 -26.51
C LEU A 18 43.34 -33.43 -25.08
N THR A 19 43.30 -34.74 -24.87
CA THR A 19 43.11 -35.44 -23.60
C THR A 19 44.39 -35.41 -22.78
N SER A 20 44.30 -35.19 -21.46
CA SER A 20 45.15 -35.92 -20.49
C SER A 20 44.59 -35.82 -19.08
N SER A 21 44.67 -36.95 -18.40
CA SER A 21 44.11 -37.27 -17.09
C SER A 21 45.04 -36.92 -15.92
N SER A 22 44.41 -36.78 -14.76
CA SER A 22 44.92 -37.10 -13.41
C SER A 22 46.08 -36.29 -12.82
N ASN A 23 45.78 -35.47 -11.80
CA ASN A 23 46.20 -35.81 -10.43
C ASN A 23 45.45 -35.00 -9.37
N CYS A 24 44.64 -35.70 -8.59
CA CYS A 24 44.04 -35.22 -7.35
C CYS A 24 45.13 -35.10 -6.27
N LYS A 25 45.20 -33.94 -5.61
CA LYS A 25 45.77 -33.83 -4.26
C LYS A 25 44.79 -33.06 -3.40
N GLY A 26 44.33 -33.73 -2.34
CA GLY A 26 43.23 -33.30 -1.48
C GLY A 26 43.55 -32.05 -0.68
N LEU A 27 42.50 -31.22 -0.54
CA LEU A 27 42.37 -30.21 0.50
C LEU A 27 41.48 -30.80 1.61
N PRO A 28 41.79 -30.51 2.89
CA PRO A 28 41.12 -31.13 4.03
C PRO A 28 39.65 -30.70 4.12
N PRO A 29 38.77 -31.57 4.65
CA PRO A 29 37.40 -31.19 4.98
C PRO A 29 37.39 -30.43 6.31
N ASP A 30 36.31 -29.68 6.53
CA ASP A 30 35.94 -28.99 7.78
C ASP A 30 36.54 -27.59 8.00
N SER A 31 36.14 -26.66 7.13
CA SER A 31 35.76 -25.33 7.61
C SER A 31 34.50 -24.90 6.86
N ILE A 32 33.33 -25.17 7.46
CA ILE A 32 32.09 -24.51 7.09
C ILE A 32 32.30 -23.03 7.41
N MET A 33 32.79 -22.28 6.42
CA MET A 33 32.58 -20.85 6.39
C MET A 33 31.10 -20.67 6.13
N THR A 34 30.31 -20.49 7.19
CA THR A 34 29.11 -19.66 7.09
C THR A 34 29.58 -18.28 6.66
N GLU A 35 29.77 -18.06 5.36
CA GLU A 35 29.66 -16.73 4.79
C GLU A 35 28.25 -16.28 5.17
N GLY A 36 28.16 -15.48 6.24
CA GLY A 36 26.91 -14.93 6.71
C GLY A 36 26.28 -14.17 5.56
N LEU A 37 24.99 -14.42 5.32
CA LEU A 37 24.19 -13.50 4.52
C LEU A 37 24.44 -12.09 5.03
N ASP A 38 24.54 -11.12 4.12
CA ASP A 38 24.53 -9.70 4.48
C ASP A 38 23.40 -9.48 5.50
N HIS A 39 23.68 -8.78 6.60
CA HIS A 39 22.79 -8.55 7.76
C HIS A 39 21.39 -8.05 7.40
N ARG A 40 21.20 -7.57 6.17
CA ARG A 40 19.92 -7.15 5.61
C ARG A 40 19.04 -8.29 5.12
N PHE A 41 19.55 -9.51 5.04
CA PHE A 41 18.83 -10.69 4.55
C PHE A 41 18.64 -11.74 5.62
N SER A 42 17.52 -12.45 5.55
CA SER A 42 17.26 -13.63 6.36
C SER A 42 16.50 -14.69 5.57
N ARG A 43 16.71 -15.96 5.90
CA ARG A 43 16.01 -17.08 5.28
C ARG A 43 14.67 -17.30 5.97
N LEU A 44 13.62 -17.49 5.19
CA LEU A 44 12.32 -17.84 5.76
C LEU A 44 12.36 -19.23 6.39
N THR A 45 11.76 -19.34 7.57
CA THR A 45 11.48 -20.62 8.22
C THR A 45 10.35 -21.35 7.50
N TRP A 46 10.25 -22.67 7.68
CA TRP A 46 9.18 -23.46 7.07
C TRP A 46 7.77 -22.96 7.45
N GLU A 47 7.56 -22.51 8.69
CA GLU A 47 6.26 -21.98 9.10
C GLU A 47 5.93 -20.67 8.36
N GLN A 48 6.91 -19.79 8.13
CA GLN A 48 6.73 -18.59 7.29
C GLN A 48 6.48 -18.97 5.82
N ILE A 49 7.15 -19.99 5.29
CA ILE A 49 6.92 -20.50 3.94
C ILE A 49 5.49 -21.03 3.77
N LYS A 50 4.91 -21.70 4.76
CA LYS A 50 3.50 -22.11 4.71
C LYS A 50 2.54 -20.93 4.61
N VAL A 51 2.77 -19.88 5.40
CA VAL A 51 1.94 -18.67 5.35
C VAL A 51 2.09 -17.98 3.99
N LEU A 52 3.31 -17.91 3.46
CA LEU A 52 3.55 -17.43 2.10
C LEU A 52 2.80 -18.27 1.05
N ASP A 53 2.87 -19.61 1.12
CA ASP A 53 2.15 -20.50 0.21
C ASP A 53 0.64 -20.25 0.26
N GLN A 54 0.08 -20.11 1.47
CA GLN A 54 -1.31 -19.77 1.66
C GLN A 54 -1.67 -18.44 0.98
N VAL A 55 -0.89 -17.38 1.21
CA VAL A 55 -1.10 -16.07 0.58
C VAL A 55 -1.02 -16.15 -0.94
N LEU A 56 -0.05 -16.89 -1.48
CA LEU A 56 0.16 -16.99 -2.93
C LEU A 56 -0.89 -17.86 -3.64
N THR A 57 -1.50 -18.81 -2.93
CA THR A 57 -2.48 -19.77 -3.47
C THR A 57 -3.93 -19.44 -3.15
N GLU A 58 -4.19 -18.50 -2.22
CA GLU A 58 -5.52 -17.97 -1.91
C GLU A 58 -6.17 -17.40 -3.18
N VAL A 59 -7.46 -17.71 -3.38
CA VAL A 59 -8.26 -17.15 -4.47
C VAL A 59 -8.75 -15.78 -4.05
N ILE A 60 -8.35 -14.76 -4.80
CA ILE A 60 -8.67 -13.35 -4.53
C ILE A 60 -9.67 -12.86 -5.59
N PRO A 61 -10.81 -12.28 -5.16
CA PRO A 61 -11.79 -11.73 -6.08
C PRO A 61 -11.36 -10.35 -6.58
N VAL A 62 -11.13 -10.21 -7.88
CA VAL A 62 -10.94 -8.92 -8.56
C VAL A 62 -12.27 -8.49 -9.16
N HIS A 63 -12.86 -7.44 -8.58
CA HIS A 63 -14.22 -7.02 -8.90
C HIS A 63 -14.26 -6.19 -10.18
N GLY A 64 -15.06 -6.63 -11.16
CA GLY A 64 -15.36 -5.86 -12.36
C GLY A 64 -16.34 -4.72 -12.08
N ARG A 65 -16.13 -3.57 -12.69
CA ARG A 65 -17.07 -2.45 -12.67
C ARG A 65 -18.22 -2.68 -13.65
N GLY A 66 -19.42 -2.21 -13.30
CA GLY A 66 -20.60 -2.36 -14.15
C GLY A 66 -21.00 -3.82 -14.31
N ASN A 67 -21.12 -4.29 -15.55
CA ASN A 67 -21.56 -5.65 -15.87
C ASN A 67 -20.40 -6.65 -16.07
N PHE A 68 -19.15 -6.24 -15.78
CA PHE A 68 -18.00 -7.12 -15.91
C PHE A 68 -18.00 -8.16 -14.76
N PRO A 69 -17.72 -9.44 -15.06
CA PRO A 69 -17.71 -10.49 -14.03
C PRO A 69 -16.61 -10.25 -13.00
N THR A 70 -16.74 -10.86 -11.82
CA THR A 70 -15.62 -10.92 -10.87
C THR A 70 -14.61 -11.96 -11.34
N LEU A 71 -13.32 -11.60 -11.36
CA LEU A 71 -12.25 -12.55 -11.68
C LEU A 71 -11.81 -13.25 -10.39
N GLU A 72 -11.64 -14.56 -10.47
CA GLU A 72 -11.07 -15.38 -9.40
C GLU A 72 -9.59 -15.62 -9.70
N VAL A 73 -8.71 -14.90 -9.00
CA VAL A 73 -7.28 -14.85 -9.32
C VAL A 73 -6.47 -15.34 -8.13
N LYS A 74 -5.49 -16.21 -8.35
CA LYS A 74 -4.44 -16.51 -7.36
C LYS A 74 -3.22 -15.66 -7.67
N LEU A 75 -2.53 -15.17 -6.63
CA LEU A 75 -1.33 -14.35 -6.81
C LEU A 75 -0.26 -15.09 -7.62
N LYS A 76 0.02 -16.36 -7.30
CA LYS A 76 1.02 -17.13 -8.06
C LYS A 76 0.70 -17.18 -9.56
N ASP A 77 -0.58 -17.30 -9.92
CA ASP A 77 -1.00 -17.46 -11.32
C ASP A 77 -0.84 -16.14 -12.07
N ILE A 78 -1.31 -15.02 -11.52
CA ILE A 78 -1.15 -13.70 -12.17
C ILE A 78 0.32 -13.28 -12.24
N ILE A 79 1.13 -13.59 -11.21
CA ILE A 79 2.56 -13.30 -11.21
C ILE A 79 3.27 -14.06 -12.32
N CYS A 80 3.02 -15.38 -12.44
CA CYS A 80 3.62 -16.20 -13.49
C CYS A 80 3.20 -15.75 -14.89
N VAL A 81 1.90 -15.51 -15.12
CA VAL A 81 1.39 -15.09 -16.43
C VAL A 81 1.95 -13.72 -16.83
N VAL A 82 2.05 -12.77 -15.89
CA VAL A 82 2.66 -11.46 -16.15
C VAL A 82 4.17 -11.59 -16.40
N LYS A 83 4.90 -12.35 -15.59
CA LYS A 83 6.35 -12.62 -15.77
C LYS A 83 6.63 -13.16 -17.17
N ASP A 84 5.90 -14.21 -17.58
CA ASP A 84 6.06 -14.83 -18.88
C ASP A 84 5.74 -13.86 -20.03
N GLN A 85 4.70 -13.06 -19.88
CA GLN A 85 4.31 -12.09 -20.90
C GLN A 85 5.33 -10.96 -21.07
N LEU A 86 5.90 -10.47 -19.96
CA LEU A 86 6.97 -9.47 -19.98
C LEU A 86 8.22 -10.01 -20.68
N ILE A 87 8.65 -11.23 -20.33
CA ILE A 87 9.81 -11.89 -20.95
C ILE A 87 9.58 -12.10 -22.46
N LYS A 88 8.39 -12.56 -22.87
CA LYS A 88 8.00 -12.71 -24.29
C LYS A 88 8.05 -11.39 -25.07
N LYS A 89 7.86 -10.26 -24.38
CA LYS A 89 7.92 -8.90 -24.95
C LYS A 89 9.30 -8.24 -24.78
N CYS A 90 10.32 -9.03 -24.43
CA CYS A 90 11.70 -8.59 -24.23
C CYS A 90 11.89 -7.56 -23.10
N ILE A 91 11.00 -7.56 -22.10
CA ILE A 91 11.22 -6.82 -20.86
C ILE A 91 12.05 -7.68 -19.92
N VAL A 92 13.21 -7.18 -19.50
CA VAL A 92 14.07 -7.86 -18.52
C VAL A 92 13.38 -7.80 -17.15
N VAL A 93 13.17 -8.97 -16.53
CA VAL A 93 12.68 -9.12 -15.15
C VAL A 93 13.85 -9.65 -14.31
N ARG A 94 14.39 -8.82 -13.42
CA ARG A 94 15.53 -9.14 -12.53
C ARG A 94 15.10 -10.02 -11.37
N ASP A 95 14.01 -9.66 -10.71
CA ASP A 95 13.46 -10.35 -9.55
C ASP A 95 11.97 -10.02 -9.37
N ILE A 96 11.29 -10.85 -8.59
CA ILE A 96 9.91 -10.60 -8.17
C ILE A 96 9.84 -10.70 -6.65
N ARG A 97 9.24 -9.70 -6.02
CA ARG A 97 9.19 -9.57 -4.56
C ARG A 97 7.78 -9.32 -4.06
N LEU A 98 7.44 -9.91 -2.93
CA LEU A 98 6.26 -9.52 -2.15
C LEU A 98 6.69 -8.45 -1.14
N ASN A 99 5.94 -7.35 -1.08
CA ASN A 99 6.24 -6.19 -0.23
C ASN A 99 5.06 -5.85 0.70
N GLY A 100 5.24 -4.81 1.49
CA GLY A 100 4.19 -4.15 2.24
C GLY A 100 3.76 -4.94 3.48
N SER A 101 2.55 -4.62 3.97
CA SER A 101 2.03 -5.24 5.20
C SER A 101 1.90 -6.77 5.11
N THR A 102 1.77 -7.31 3.90
CA THR A 102 1.69 -8.75 3.65
C THR A 102 3.01 -9.46 3.93
N ALA A 103 4.15 -8.85 3.57
CA ALA A 103 5.47 -9.40 3.89
C ALA A 103 5.67 -9.47 5.42
N SER A 104 5.34 -8.39 6.14
CA SER A 104 5.40 -8.35 7.60
C SER A 104 4.49 -9.40 8.25
N HIS A 105 3.27 -9.60 7.71
CA HIS A 105 2.34 -10.62 8.19
C HIS A 105 2.88 -12.05 8.04
N ILE A 106 3.56 -12.34 6.91
CA ILE A 106 4.19 -13.65 6.68
C ILE A 106 5.33 -13.88 7.67
N LEU A 107 6.13 -12.85 7.94
CA LEU A 107 7.28 -12.94 8.82
C LEU A 107 6.89 -13.10 10.29
N VAL A 108 5.86 -12.38 10.75
CA VAL A 108 5.32 -12.49 12.09
C VAL A 108 3.80 -12.62 12.00
N ALA A 109 3.30 -13.84 12.20
CA ALA A 109 1.86 -14.10 12.30
C ALA A 109 1.31 -13.49 13.61
N GLN A 110 1.08 -12.18 13.65
CA GLN A 110 0.44 -11.50 14.77
C GLN A 110 -1.09 -11.60 14.68
N ASN A 111 -1.73 -11.94 15.80
CA ASN A 111 -3.18 -12.03 16.00
C ASN A 111 -3.92 -10.68 15.99
N GLY A 112 -3.63 -9.77 15.05
CA GLY A 112 -4.35 -8.48 15.03
C GLY A 112 -4.08 -7.54 13.87
N THR A 113 -3.05 -7.77 13.05
CA THR A 113 -2.83 -6.99 11.83
C THR A 113 -3.29 -7.79 10.62
N SER A 114 -4.50 -7.50 10.15
CA SER A 114 -4.95 -7.91 8.82
C SER A 114 -4.00 -7.32 7.77
N TYR A 115 -3.51 -8.15 6.84
CA TYR A 115 -2.82 -7.65 5.65
C TYR A 115 -3.86 -7.09 4.67
N LYS A 116 -3.57 -5.91 4.14
CA LYS A 116 -4.50 -5.18 3.25
C LYS A 116 -4.17 -5.51 1.82
N ASP A 117 -3.29 -4.72 1.22
CA ASP A 117 -2.92 -4.83 -0.17
C ASP A 117 -1.85 -5.91 -0.37
N LEU A 118 -1.97 -6.61 -1.49
CA LEU A 118 -1.05 -7.63 -1.96
C LEU A 118 -0.09 -6.95 -2.94
N ASP A 119 0.98 -6.39 -2.38
CA ASP A 119 1.97 -5.60 -3.10
C ASP A 119 3.05 -6.49 -3.72
N ILE A 120 2.99 -6.65 -5.05
CA ILE A 120 4.02 -7.38 -5.80
C ILE A 120 4.90 -6.40 -6.55
N ILE A 121 6.21 -6.48 -6.31
CA ILE A 121 7.22 -5.72 -7.02
C ILE A 121 7.88 -6.63 -8.07
N PHE A 122 7.79 -6.23 -9.34
CA PHE A 122 8.60 -6.75 -10.42
C PHE A 122 9.80 -5.82 -10.60
N GLY A 123 11.00 -6.27 -10.28
CA GLY A 123 12.23 -5.57 -10.66
C GLY A 123 12.43 -5.69 -12.16
N VAL A 124 12.21 -4.61 -12.91
CA VAL A 124 12.27 -4.61 -14.38
C VAL A 124 13.18 -3.52 -14.91
N GLU A 125 13.57 -3.61 -16.18
CA GLU A 125 14.24 -2.51 -16.89
C GLU A 125 13.24 -1.71 -17.72
N LEU A 126 13.22 -0.39 -17.54
CA LEU A 126 12.27 0.50 -18.21
C LEU A 126 12.99 1.65 -18.93
N PRO A 127 13.87 1.42 -19.92
CA PRO A 127 14.73 2.46 -20.50
C PRO A 127 13.95 3.62 -21.17
N SER A 128 12.78 3.38 -21.74
CA SER A 128 11.97 4.39 -22.44
C SER A 128 10.48 4.33 -22.08
N GLU A 129 9.68 5.25 -22.66
CA GLU A 129 8.21 5.25 -22.54
C GLU A 129 7.58 4.02 -23.21
N GLN A 130 8.24 3.44 -24.21
CA GLN A 130 7.76 2.27 -24.92
C GLN A 130 7.60 1.09 -23.97
N GLU A 131 8.58 0.85 -23.10
CA GLU A 131 8.52 -0.26 -22.14
C GLU A 131 7.42 -0.06 -21.09
N PHE A 132 7.13 1.18 -20.68
CA PHE A 132 5.97 1.47 -19.82
C PHE A 132 4.65 1.05 -20.47
N GLN A 133 4.48 1.36 -21.77
CA GLN A 133 3.29 0.98 -22.51
C GLN A 133 3.21 -0.54 -22.72
N VAL A 134 4.35 -1.20 -23.02
CA VAL A 134 4.43 -2.65 -23.14
C VAL A 134 4.05 -3.34 -21.83
N VAL A 135 4.54 -2.87 -20.68
CA VAL A 135 4.19 -3.39 -19.36
C VAL A 135 2.69 -3.26 -19.11
N LYS A 136 2.13 -2.06 -19.35
CA LYS A 136 0.71 -1.79 -19.17
C LYS A 136 -0.15 -2.71 -20.05
N GLU A 137 0.16 -2.82 -21.33
CA GLU A 137 -0.58 -3.69 -22.25
C GLU A 137 -0.43 -5.16 -21.87
N SER A 138 0.76 -5.58 -21.46
CA SER A 138 1.01 -6.97 -21.03
C SER A 138 0.10 -7.33 -19.86
N VAL A 139 0.09 -6.53 -18.79
CA VAL A 139 -0.76 -6.80 -17.61
C VAL A 139 -2.25 -6.81 -17.98
N LEU A 140 -2.72 -5.82 -18.74
CA LEU A 140 -4.13 -5.72 -19.12
C LEU A 140 -4.58 -6.88 -20.02
N ASN A 141 -3.69 -7.36 -20.90
CA ASN A 141 -3.96 -8.53 -21.72
C ASN A 141 -3.94 -9.82 -20.90
N CYS A 142 -3.04 -9.96 -19.91
CA CYS A 142 -3.05 -11.11 -18.99
C CYS A 142 -4.37 -11.22 -18.21
N LEU A 143 -5.02 -10.10 -17.88
CA LEU A 143 -6.34 -10.14 -17.21
C LEU A 143 -7.42 -10.83 -18.06
N LEU A 144 -7.28 -10.85 -19.39
CA LEU A 144 -8.23 -11.53 -20.27
C LEU A 144 -8.22 -13.05 -20.05
N ASP A 145 -7.10 -13.62 -19.61
CA ASP A 145 -6.97 -15.05 -19.38
C ASP A 145 -7.80 -15.53 -18.21
N PHE A 146 -8.03 -14.64 -17.23
CA PHE A 146 -8.84 -14.89 -16.03
C PHE A 146 -10.35 -14.70 -16.25
N LEU A 147 -10.78 -14.24 -17.43
CA LEU A 147 -12.21 -14.15 -17.74
C LEU A 147 -12.85 -15.54 -17.83
N PRO A 148 -14.10 -15.72 -17.36
CA PRO A 148 -14.85 -16.96 -17.51
C PRO A 148 -14.92 -17.44 -18.97
N LYS A 149 -14.90 -18.76 -19.19
CA LYS A 149 -14.86 -19.38 -20.53
C LYS A 149 -16.01 -18.98 -21.45
N CYS A 150 -17.15 -18.55 -20.90
CA CYS A 150 -18.32 -18.12 -21.66
C CYS A 150 -18.24 -16.68 -22.21
N VAL A 151 -17.17 -15.94 -21.91
CA VAL A 151 -16.98 -14.57 -22.38
C VAL A 151 -16.26 -14.57 -23.73
N ASN A 152 -16.85 -13.89 -24.73
CA ASN A 152 -16.17 -13.66 -26.01
C ASN A 152 -15.03 -12.66 -25.82
N LYS A 153 -13.79 -13.15 -25.91
CA LYS A 153 -12.57 -12.35 -25.69
C LYS A 153 -12.16 -11.52 -26.91
N GLU A 154 -12.62 -11.85 -28.12
CA GLU A 154 -12.15 -11.25 -29.38
C GLU A 154 -12.46 -9.76 -29.51
N ARG A 155 -13.51 -9.29 -28.82
CA ARG A 155 -13.94 -7.88 -28.85
C ARG A 155 -13.44 -7.08 -27.64
N ILE A 156 -12.75 -7.71 -26.69
CA ILE A 156 -12.33 -7.05 -25.46
C ILE A 156 -10.93 -6.47 -25.66
N THR A 157 -10.83 -5.15 -25.51
CA THR A 157 -9.55 -4.44 -25.64
C THR A 157 -8.87 -4.27 -24.29
N ALA A 158 -7.55 -4.01 -24.28
CA ALA A 158 -6.83 -3.65 -23.07
C ALA A 158 -7.44 -2.41 -22.38
N GLN A 159 -7.94 -1.43 -23.14
CA GLN A 159 -8.61 -0.25 -22.60
C GLN A 159 -9.92 -0.62 -21.87
N THR A 160 -10.68 -1.57 -22.42
CA THR A 160 -11.86 -2.12 -21.76
C THR A 160 -11.50 -2.80 -20.42
N MET A 161 -10.44 -3.60 -20.40
CA MET A 161 -9.97 -4.27 -19.18
C MET A 161 -9.51 -3.29 -18.12
N LYS A 162 -8.82 -2.22 -18.53
CA LYS A 162 -8.44 -1.12 -17.66
C LYS A 162 -9.67 -0.50 -16.99
N ASP A 163 -10.66 -0.11 -17.78
CA ASP A 163 -11.82 0.61 -17.26
C ASP A 163 -12.70 -0.29 -16.37
N ALA A 164 -12.69 -1.60 -16.62
CA ALA A 164 -13.43 -2.59 -15.86
C ALA A 164 -12.76 -2.98 -14.53
N TYR A 165 -11.46 -3.25 -14.50
CA TYR A 165 -10.81 -3.92 -13.37
C TYR A 165 -9.75 -3.11 -12.63
N VAL A 166 -9.24 -2.04 -13.26
CA VAL A 166 -8.14 -1.27 -12.68
C VAL A 166 -8.69 -0.12 -11.83
N GLN A 167 -8.34 -0.13 -10.55
CA GLN A 167 -8.74 0.91 -9.61
C GLN A 167 -7.84 2.14 -9.73
N LYS A 168 -6.53 1.92 -9.85
CA LYS A 168 -5.52 2.98 -9.87
C LYS A 168 -4.35 2.56 -10.75
N MET A 169 -3.85 3.51 -11.55
CA MET A 169 -2.57 3.38 -12.23
C MET A 169 -1.72 4.60 -11.98
N VAL A 170 -0.43 4.38 -11.81
CA VAL A 170 0.56 5.43 -11.60
C VAL A 170 1.76 5.13 -12.49
N LYS A 171 2.28 6.17 -13.15
CA LYS A 171 3.55 6.12 -13.86
C LYS A 171 4.45 7.21 -13.30
N VAL A 172 5.66 6.85 -12.90
CA VAL A 172 6.70 7.78 -12.46
C VAL A 172 7.93 7.54 -13.33
N SER A 173 8.39 8.60 -14.00
CA SER A 173 9.58 8.58 -14.82
C SER A 173 10.33 9.89 -14.59
N THR A 174 11.28 9.84 -13.66
CA THR A 174 12.16 10.94 -13.25
C THR A 174 13.61 10.44 -13.26
N ASP A 175 14.57 11.32 -13.02
CA ASP A 175 15.99 10.96 -12.99
C ASP A 175 16.36 9.97 -11.88
N HIS A 176 15.58 9.93 -10.79
CA HIS A 176 15.85 9.09 -9.63
C HIS A 176 14.83 7.95 -9.48
N ASP A 177 13.56 8.24 -9.74
CA ASP A 177 12.46 7.28 -9.60
C ASP A 177 11.89 6.92 -10.98
N ARG A 178 11.90 5.62 -11.28
CA ARG A 178 11.38 5.08 -12.54
C ARG A 178 10.62 3.78 -12.30
N TRP A 179 9.30 3.89 -12.21
CA TRP A 179 8.42 2.78 -11.87
C TRP A 179 6.98 3.03 -12.32
N SER A 180 6.23 1.93 -12.46
CA SER A 180 4.80 1.91 -12.78
C SER A 180 4.03 1.11 -11.72
N LEU A 181 2.75 1.39 -11.54
CA LEU A 181 1.87 0.65 -10.64
C LEU A 181 0.51 0.46 -11.28
N ILE A 182 -0.03 -0.75 -11.17
CA ILE A 182 -1.38 -1.12 -11.58
C ILE A 182 -2.04 -1.80 -10.38
N SER A 183 -3.07 -1.17 -9.81
CA SER A 183 -3.83 -1.67 -8.66
C SER A 183 -5.19 -2.17 -9.13
N LEU A 184 -5.46 -3.44 -8.88
CA LEU A 184 -6.68 -4.14 -9.27
C LEU A 184 -7.74 -4.03 -8.17
N SER A 185 -8.98 -3.76 -8.57
CA SER A 185 -10.06 -3.45 -7.64
C SER A 185 -10.49 -4.66 -6.81
N ASN A 186 -10.45 -4.54 -5.49
CA ASN A 186 -11.11 -5.47 -4.59
C ASN A 186 -12.00 -4.73 -3.58
N ASN A 187 -13.30 -4.96 -3.65
CA ASN A 187 -14.28 -4.27 -2.80
C ASN A 187 -14.16 -4.63 -1.31
N SER A 188 -13.40 -5.68 -0.97
CA SER A 188 -13.07 -6.05 0.41
C SER A 188 -11.85 -5.32 0.98
N GLY A 189 -11.16 -4.50 0.18
CA GLY A 189 -9.96 -3.77 0.61
C GLY A 189 -8.64 -4.51 0.44
N LYS A 190 -8.66 -5.77 -0.02
CA LYS A 190 -7.44 -6.52 -0.37
C LYS A 190 -7.07 -6.32 -1.83
N ASN A 191 -6.58 -5.15 -2.21
CA ASN A 191 -6.25 -4.88 -3.61
C ASN A 191 -5.00 -5.65 -4.02
N VAL A 192 -4.92 -6.05 -5.28
CA VAL A 192 -3.70 -6.63 -5.85
C VAL A 192 -2.94 -5.50 -6.54
N GLU A 193 -1.79 -5.11 -6.01
CA GLU A 193 -0.96 -4.05 -6.57
C GLU A 193 0.26 -4.64 -7.26
N LEU A 194 0.32 -4.48 -8.59
CA LEU A 194 1.45 -4.89 -9.40
C LEU A 194 2.32 -3.66 -9.68
N LYS A 195 3.48 -3.61 -9.05
CA LYS A 195 4.46 -2.52 -9.16
C LYS A 195 5.64 -2.97 -10.00
N PHE A 196 5.98 -2.20 -11.03
CA PHE A 196 7.07 -2.48 -11.95
C PHE A 196 8.17 -1.46 -11.73
N VAL A 197 9.28 -1.87 -11.12
CA VAL A 197 10.31 -0.98 -10.58
C VAL A 197 11.62 -1.13 -11.36
N SER A 198 12.05 -0.05 -12.00
CA SER A 198 13.42 0.08 -12.52
C SER A 198 14.33 0.74 -11.52
N SER A 199 13.90 1.87 -10.96
CA SER A 199 14.57 2.54 -9.84
C SER A 199 13.53 3.13 -8.90
N LEU A 200 13.77 3.00 -7.59
CA LEU A 200 12.92 3.55 -6.56
C LEU A 200 13.78 3.99 -5.39
N ARG A 201 13.82 5.29 -5.15
CA ARG A 201 14.59 5.88 -4.05
C ARG A 201 14.01 5.50 -2.70
N ARG A 202 12.69 5.61 -2.56
CA ARG A 202 11.97 5.39 -1.29
C ARG A 202 11.35 4.01 -1.27
N GLN A 203 11.96 3.09 -0.53
CA GLN A 203 11.52 1.69 -0.50
C GLN A 203 10.75 1.31 0.76
N PHE A 204 10.82 2.13 1.81
CA PHE A 204 10.09 1.94 3.07
C PHE A 204 9.82 3.30 3.75
N GLU A 205 8.91 3.32 4.72
CA GLU A 205 8.66 4.50 5.58
C GLU A 205 9.10 4.24 7.02
N PHE A 206 8.75 3.07 7.57
CA PHE A 206 9.17 2.60 8.89
C PHE A 206 9.80 1.20 8.78
N SER A 207 10.55 0.79 9.79
CA SER A 207 11.22 -0.51 9.85
C SER A 207 10.24 -1.68 9.65
N ILE A 208 9.06 -1.59 10.26
CA ILE A 208 8.03 -2.63 10.28
C ILE A 208 7.39 -2.94 8.92
N ASP A 209 7.52 -2.05 7.93
CA ASP A 209 7.00 -2.22 6.57
C ASP A 209 8.10 -2.29 5.52
N SER A 210 9.35 -2.48 5.96
CA SER A 210 10.53 -2.48 5.08
C SER A 210 10.85 -3.84 4.47
N PHE A 211 10.07 -4.87 4.75
CA PHE A 211 10.38 -6.25 4.35
C PHE A 211 9.95 -6.54 2.91
N GLN A 212 10.84 -7.16 2.15
CA GLN A 212 10.58 -7.69 0.82
C GLN A 212 10.97 -9.15 0.75
N ILE A 213 10.03 -10.03 0.37
CA ILE A 213 10.28 -11.47 0.23
C ILE A 213 10.52 -11.79 -1.24
N ILE A 214 11.68 -12.37 -1.58
CA ILE A 214 12.04 -12.75 -2.95
C ILE A 214 11.26 -14.01 -3.33
N LEU A 215 10.42 -13.91 -4.37
CA LEU A 215 9.46 -14.94 -4.75
C LEU A 215 9.99 -15.93 -5.79
N ASP A 216 11.06 -15.60 -6.53
CA ASP A 216 11.57 -16.45 -7.62
C ASP A 216 11.74 -17.94 -7.25
N PRO A 217 12.33 -18.31 -6.09
CA PRO A 217 12.45 -19.72 -5.71
C PRO A 217 11.09 -20.43 -5.53
N ALA A 218 10.06 -19.72 -5.07
CA ALA A 218 8.71 -20.27 -4.92
C ALA A 218 8.02 -20.40 -6.28
N LEU A 219 8.14 -19.37 -7.13
CA LEU A 219 7.57 -19.34 -8.47
C LEU A 219 8.16 -20.43 -9.37
N ASP A 220 9.47 -20.71 -9.25
CA ASP A 220 10.13 -21.80 -9.98
C ASP A 220 9.60 -23.18 -9.58
N VAL A 221 9.13 -23.35 -8.34
CA VAL A 221 8.44 -24.57 -7.92
C VAL A 221 7.05 -24.63 -8.53
N TYR A 222 6.26 -23.54 -8.43
CA TYR A 222 4.90 -23.50 -8.98
C TYR A 222 4.83 -23.63 -10.52
N ALA A 223 5.87 -23.20 -11.22
CA ALA A 223 5.95 -23.32 -12.68
C ALA A 223 6.09 -24.78 -13.15
N ARG A 224 6.49 -25.71 -12.28
CA ARG A 224 6.56 -27.15 -12.61
C ARG A 224 5.18 -27.76 -12.52
N GLU A 225 4.88 -28.72 -13.40
CA GLU A 225 3.62 -29.46 -13.33
C GLU A 225 3.44 -30.14 -11.97
N GLY A 226 2.34 -29.83 -11.28
CA GLY A 226 2.06 -30.35 -9.94
C GLY A 226 2.95 -29.78 -8.82
N GLY A 227 3.75 -28.76 -9.12
CA GLY A 227 4.67 -28.14 -8.16
C GLY A 227 3.95 -27.52 -6.97
N GLN A 228 4.31 -28.00 -5.77
CA GLN A 228 3.82 -27.49 -4.49
C GLN A 228 5.00 -27.34 -3.54
N LEU A 229 4.93 -26.36 -2.64
CA LEU A 229 5.94 -26.18 -1.62
C LEU A 229 5.84 -27.33 -0.61
N SER A 230 6.92 -28.06 -0.37
CA SER A 230 6.96 -29.21 0.55
C SER A 230 8.06 -29.06 1.60
N LYS A 231 7.80 -29.59 2.80
CA LYS A 231 8.74 -29.59 3.93
C LYS A 231 9.96 -30.47 3.65
N ASP A 232 9.81 -31.48 2.81
CA ASP A 232 10.87 -32.44 2.50
C ASP A 232 11.96 -31.82 1.62
N SER A 233 11.62 -30.76 0.88
CA SER A 233 12.55 -30.01 0.02
C SER A 233 12.11 -28.53 -0.07
N PRO A 234 12.24 -27.77 1.03
CA PRO A 234 11.77 -26.39 1.07
C PRO A 234 12.66 -25.53 0.16
N PRO A 235 12.08 -24.67 -0.70
CA PRO A 235 12.89 -23.72 -1.45
C PRO A 235 13.60 -22.75 -0.51
N SER A 236 14.82 -22.36 -0.86
CA SER A 236 15.58 -21.36 -0.11
C SER A 236 15.04 -19.96 -0.39
N ILE A 237 13.93 -19.60 0.25
CA ILE A 237 13.30 -18.29 0.13
C ILE A 237 13.96 -17.31 1.11
N ILE A 238 14.31 -16.13 0.60
CA ILE A 238 15.02 -15.08 1.34
C ILE A 238 14.11 -13.85 1.43
N ALA A 239 14.12 -13.21 2.59
CA ALA A 239 13.60 -11.86 2.77
C ALA A 239 14.73 -10.85 2.96
N GLU A 240 14.56 -9.66 2.41
CA GLU A 240 15.44 -8.50 2.58
C GLU A 240 14.70 -7.43 3.40
N SER A 241 15.42 -6.77 4.30
CA SER A 241 14.94 -5.56 4.96
C SER A 241 15.53 -4.33 4.27
N MET A 242 14.65 -3.50 3.72
CA MET A 242 15.05 -2.21 3.12
C MET A 242 15.45 -1.18 4.16
N TYR A 243 15.13 -1.41 5.44
CA TYR A 243 15.57 -0.59 6.58
C TYR A 243 17.08 -0.72 6.83
N GLY A 244 17.69 -1.82 6.40
CA GLY A 244 19.06 -2.18 6.74
C GLY A 244 19.04 -3.50 7.48
N ASP A 245 19.37 -3.50 8.77
CA ASP A 245 19.47 -4.73 9.55
C ASP A 245 18.12 -5.47 9.65
N PHE A 246 18.11 -6.73 9.22
CA PHE A 246 16.90 -7.55 9.17
C PHE A 246 16.40 -7.93 10.57
N GLU A 247 17.29 -8.32 11.47
CA GLU A 247 16.92 -8.77 12.81
C GLU A 247 16.44 -7.58 13.66
N GLU A 248 17.07 -6.41 13.50
CA GLU A 248 16.59 -5.17 14.13
C GLU A 248 15.16 -4.80 13.66
N ALA A 249 14.91 -4.83 12.36
CA ALA A 249 13.58 -4.58 11.82
C ALA A 249 12.57 -5.64 12.30
N MET A 250 13.00 -6.89 12.42
CA MET A 250 12.18 -7.99 12.91
C MET A 250 11.79 -7.80 14.38
N ASP A 251 12.72 -7.35 15.22
CA ASP A 251 12.44 -7.02 16.62
C ASP A 251 11.49 -5.83 16.72
N HIS A 252 11.66 -4.79 15.89
CA HIS A 252 10.69 -3.71 15.81
C HIS A 252 9.28 -4.22 15.48
N LEU A 253 9.16 -5.17 14.55
CA LEU A 253 7.87 -5.75 14.19
C LEU A 253 7.27 -6.58 15.35
N LYS A 254 8.07 -7.43 16.01
CA LYS A 254 7.63 -8.29 17.13
C LYS A 254 7.19 -7.48 18.36
N TYR A 255 7.95 -6.44 18.71
CA TYR A 255 7.73 -5.64 19.91
C TYR A 255 6.92 -4.36 19.65
N LYS A 256 6.34 -4.23 18.46
CA LYS A 256 5.52 -3.09 18.02
C LYS A 256 6.23 -1.74 18.21
N VAL A 257 7.44 -1.63 17.68
CA VAL A 257 8.26 -0.41 17.75
C VAL A 257 8.17 0.36 16.44
N ILE A 258 8.04 1.69 16.54
CA ILE A 258 8.08 2.61 15.40
C ILE A 258 9.50 3.18 15.31
N ALA A 259 10.21 2.84 14.24
CA ALA A 259 11.54 3.35 13.94
C ALA A 259 11.67 3.66 12.44
N THR A 260 12.49 4.65 12.10
CA THR A 260 12.87 4.98 10.73
C THR A 260 14.30 5.50 10.71
N ARG A 261 15.06 5.21 9.65
CA ARG A 261 16.45 5.71 9.47
C ARG A 261 16.53 6.89 8.51
N ASN A 262 15.51 7.07 7.67
CA ASN A 262 15.48 8.06 6.59
C ASN A 262 14.28 9.01 6.75
N PRO A 263 14.23 9.80 7.85
CA PRO A 263 13.11 10.70 8.09
C PRO A 263 12.89 11.68 6.92
N GLU A 264 13.94 12.12 6.26
CA GLU A 264 13.91 13.03 5.11
C GLU A 264 13.16 12.45 3.89
N GLU A 265 13.03 11.14 3.80
CA GLU A 265 12.34 10.47 2.71
C GLU A 265 10.84 10.29 2.96
N ILE A 266 10.37 10.48 4.20
CA ILE A 266 8.96 10.42 4.54
C ILE A 266 8.20 11.57 3.88
N ARG A 267 7.08 11.24 3.23
CA ARG A 267 6.12 12.18 2.62
C ARG A 267 4.95 12.46 3.55
N GLY A 268 4.04 13.36 3.17
CA GLY A 268 2.87 13.72 3.98
C GLY A 268 2.00 12.53 4.41
N GLY A 269 1.94 11.47 3.58
CA GLY A 269 1.27 10.22 3.95
C GLY A 269 1.83 9.51 5.18
N GLY A 270 3.10 9.76 5.52
CA GLY A 270 3.77 9.17 6.68
C GLY A 270 3.12 9.57 8.01
N LEU A 271 2.56 10.79 8.12
CA LEU A 271 1.81 11.21 9.31
C LEU A 271 0.56 10.35 9.53
N LEU A 272 -0.16 10.04 8.44
CA LEU A 272 -1.35 9.20 8.48
C LEU A 272 -0.99 7.77 8.91
N LYS A 273 0.11 7.24 8.35
CA LYS A 273 0.60 5.91 8.74
C LYS A 273 1.09 5.88 10.17
N TYR A 274 1.86 6.86 10.62
CA TYR A 274 2.31 6.98 12.01
C TYR A 274 1.12 6.96 12.99
N SER A 275 0.11 7.80 12.75
CA SER A 275 -1.10 7.84 13.58
C SER A 275 -1.83 6.48 13.58
N ASN A 276 -1.79 5.77 12.47
CA ASN A 276 -2.38 4.44 12.32
C ASN A 276 -1.62 3.34 13.08
N LEU A 277 -0.31 3.51 13.25
CA LEU A 277 0.54 2.64 14.08
C LEU A 277 0.28 2.89 15.57
N LEU A 278 0.17 4.15 15.98
CA LEU A 278 -0.15 4.51 17.37
C LEU A 278 -1.48 3.88 17.85
N VAL A 279 -2.53 3.93 17.03
CA VAL A 279 -3.84 3.29 17.34
C VAL A 279 -3.77 1.76 17.38
N ARG A 280 -2.71 1.14 16.84
CA ARG A 280 -2.45 -0.31 16.90
C ARG A 280 -1.48 -0.70 18.01
N ASP A 281 -1.30 0.18 18.98
CA ASP A 281 -0.42 0.05 20.14
C ASP A 281 1.08 -0.04 19.79
N PHE A 282 1.48 0.49 18.63
CA PHE A 282 2.90 0.66 18.35
C PHE A 282 3.46 1.86 19.10
N LYS A 283 4.69 1.73 19.59
CA LYS A 283 5.37 2.76 20.38
C LYS A 283 6.64 3.23 19.68
N PRO A 284 6.97 4.52 19.72
CA PRO A 284 8.26 5.01 19.24
C PRO A 284 9.43 4.33 19.95
N ALA A 285 10.54 4.11 19.23
CA ALA A 285 11.77 3.58 19.82
C ALA A 285 12.37 4.55 20.86
N ASP A 286 12.31 5.85 20.57
CA ASP A 286 12.87 6.93 21.40
C ASP A 286 11.89 8.12 21.47
N GLU A 287 11.56 8.55 22.70
CA GLU A 287 10.61 9.65 22.96
C GLU A 287 11.13 11.04 22.59
N ALA A 288 12.44 11.26 22.59
CA ALA A 288 13.04 12.53 22.18
C ALA A 288 13.12 12.63 20.65
N GLU A 289 13.55 11.57 19.97
CA GLU A 289 13.65 11.55 18.51
C GLU A 289 12.27 11.63 17.85
N ILE A 290 11.26 10.97 18.43
CA ILE A 290 9.92 10.98 17.84
C ILE A 290 9.29 12.37 17.81
N LYS A 291 9.55 13.24 18.79
CA LYS A 291 9.05 14.63 18.74
C LYS A 291 9.71 15.44 17.62
N SER A 292 10.94 15.10 17.23
CA SER A 292 11.53 15.64 16.00
C SER A 292 10.83 15.10 14.75
N LEU A 293 10.59 13.79 14.72
CA LEU A 293 9.95 13.12 13.59
C LEU A 293 8.50 13.56 13.39
N GLU A 294 7.71 13.74 14.45
CA GLU A 294 6.34 14.25 14.38
C GLU A 294 6.30 15.65 13.78
N ARG A 295 7.19 16.56 14.22
CA ARG A 295 7.31 17.90 13.64
C ARG A 295 7.64 17.83 12.14
N TYR A 296 8.52 16.92 11.75
CA TYR A 296 8.86 16.69 10.34
C TYR A 296 7.65 16.17 9.55
N MET A 297 6.98 15.12 10.04
CA MET A 297 5.80 14.53 9.41
C MET A 297 4.65 15.52 9.27
N CYS A 298 4.36 16.32 10.31
CA CYS A 298 3.38 17.40 10.26
C CYS A 298 3.76 18.44 9.20
N SER A 299 5.01 18.92 9.22
CA SER A 299 5.48 19.90 8.22
C SER A 299 5.36 19.37 6.79
N ARG A 300 5.76 18.11 6.58
CA ARG A 300 5.66 17.46 5.26
C ARG A 300 4.22 17.22 4.83
N PHE A 301 3.31 16.93 5.77
CA PHE A 301 1.87 16.81 5.50
C PHE A 301 1.29 18.13 4.97
N PHE A 302 1.60 19.27 5.60
CA PHE A 302 1.14 20.58 5.14
C PHE A 302 1.79 21.01 3.82
N ILE A 303 3.06 20.65 3.58
CA ILE A 303 3.74 20.94 2.30
C ILE A 303 3.14 20.12 1.17
N ASP A 304 2.88 18.83 1.39
CA ASP A 304 2.37 17.94 0.36
C ASP A 304 0.85 18.14 0.14
N PHE A 305 0.10 18.61 1.15
CA PHE A 305 -1.34 18.87 1.11
C PHE A 305 -1.67 20.25 1.72
N PRO A 306 -1.41 21.36 0.99
CA PRO A 306 -1.59 22.70 1.53
C PRO A 306 -3.07 23.06 1.77
N ASP A 307 -3.98 22.54 0.95
CA ASP A 307 -5.40 22.87 1.01
C ASP A 307 -6.17 21.95 1.97
N VAL A 308 -7.00 22.53 2.84
CA VAL A 308 -7.85 21.77 3.78
C VAL A 308 -8.78 20.77 3.08
N ALA A 309 -9.26 21.11 1.88
CA ALA A 309 -10.09 20.24 1.07
C ALA A 309 -9.31 19.03 0.51
N GLU A 310 -8.00 19.19 0.24
CA GLU A 310 -7.14 18.07 -0.13
C GLU A 310 -6.83 17.19 1.07
N GLN A 311 -6.49 17.81 2.21
CA GLN A 311 -6.27 17.09 3.47
C GLN A 311 -7.49 16.24 3.84
N GLN A 312 -8.69 16.80 3.77
CA GLN A 312 -9.94 16.07 4.03
C GLN A 312 -10.07 14.87 3.09
N ARG A 313 -9.94 15.07 1.77
CA ARG A 313 -10.01 13.97 0.78
C ARG A 313 -8.99 12.87 1.06
N LYS A 314 -7.77 13.24 1.46
CA LYS A 314 -6.71 12.27 1.80
C LYS A 314 -7.04 11.49 3.07
N ILE A 315 -7.49 12.15 4.14
CA ILE A 315 -7.88 11.49 5.39
C ILE A 315 -9.10 10.59 5.15
N GLU A 316 -10.13 11.05 4.46
CA GLU A 316 -11.31 10.23 4.14
C GLU A 316 -10.95 9.01 3.27
N SER A 317 -10.06 9.19 2.28
CA SER A 317 -9.55 8.06 1.49
C SER A 317 -8.75 7.08 2.36
N TYR A 318 -7.94 7.58 3.29
CA TYR A 318 -7.17 6.75 4.20
C TYR A 318 -8.08 5.94 5.12
N LEU A 319 -9.11 6.57 5.72
CA LEU A 319 -10.11 5.88 6.54
C LEU A 319 -10.82 4.77 5.77
N ARG A 320 -11.23 5.06 4.53
CA ARG A 320 -11.94 4.09 3.68
C ARG A 320 -11.10 2.88 3.31
N ASN A 321 -9.79 3.07 3.11
CA ASN A 321 -8.89 2.00 2.70
C ASN A 321 -8.33 1.24 3.91
N HIS A 322 -8.10 1.92 5.04
CA HIS A 322 -7.39 1.34 6.18
C HIS A 322 -8.26 0.84 7.33
N PHE A 323 -9.56 1.15 7.34
CA PHE A 323 -10.46 0.80 8.45
C PHE A 323 -11.71 0.04 7.98
N ILE A 324 -11.59 -0.75 6.91
CA ILE A 324 -12.68 -1.61 6.42
C ILE A 324 -12.97 -2.68 7.48
N GLY A 325 -14.20 -2.71 8.00
CA GLY A 325 -14.59 -3.61 9.09
C GLY A 325 -14.16 -3.16 10.49
N GLU A 326 -13.38 -2.07 10.61
CA GLU A 326 -12.88 -1.50 11.87
C GLU A 326 -13.49 -0.11 12.12
N GLU A 327 -14.81 0.04 11.93
CA GLU A 327 -15.49 1.33 12.02
C GLU A 327 -15.23 2.04 13.36
N LYS A 328 -15.30 1.30 14.48
CA LYS A 328 -15.07 1.84 15.83
C LYS A 328 -13.70 2.51 15.98
N SER A 329 -12.67 1.93 15.36
CA SER A 329 -11.29 2.42 15.43
C SER A 329 -11.06 3.71 14.62
N LYS A 330 -11.99 4.09 13.72
CA LYS A 330 -11.86 5.34 12.94
C LYS A 330 -11.87 6.57 13.84
N TYR A 331 -12.68 6.56 14.90
CA TYR A 331 -12.73 7.66 15.86
C TYR A 331 -11.40 7.81 16.59
N ASP A 332 -10.89 6.71 17.16
CA ASP A 332 -9.63 6.69 17.90
C ASP A 332 -8.45 7.13 17.01
N TYR A 333 -8.46 6.71 15.74
CA TYR A 333 -7.49 7.17 14.75
C TYR A 333 -7.57 8.68 14.49
N LEU A 334 -8.76 9.22 14.28
CA LEU A 334 -8.94 10.66 14.04
C LEU A 334 -8.52 11.48 15.26
N MET A 335 -8.83 11.01 16.47
CA MET A 335 -8.41 11.68 17.70
C MET A 335 -6.90 11.60 17.93
N THR A 336 -6.28 10.47 17.58
CA THR A 336 -4.81 10.32 17.61
C THR A 336 -4.15 11.26 16.61
N LEU A 337 -4.61 11.28 15.36
CA LEU A 337 -4.12 12.21 14.33
C LEU A 337 -4.29 13.67 14.76
N ARG A 338 -5.44 14.02 15.36
CA ARG A 338 -5.70 15.35 15.92
C ARG A 338 -4.67 15.70 16.99
N GLY A 339 -4.40 14.79 17.93
CA GLY A 339 -3.43 14.99 19.01
C GLY A 339 -2.02 15.27 18.47
N VAL A 340 -1.53 14.43 17.54
CA VAL A 340 -0.21 14.62 16.92
C VAL A 340 -0.12 15.96 16.18
N VAL A 341 -1.16 16.35 15.43
CA VAL A 341 -1.19 17.64 14.72
C VAL A 341 -1.22 18.82 15.71
N ASP A 342 -1.93 18.71 16.82
CA ASP A 342 -2.05 19.79 17.82
C ASP A 342 -0.71 20.02 18.55
N GLU A 343 -0.07 18.95 18.99
CA GLU A 343 1.18 18.99 19.76
C GLU A 343 2.41 19.34 18.91
N SER A 344 2.49 18.79 17.69
CA SER A 344 3.74 18.77 16.91
C SER A 344 3.73 19.71 15.71
N THR A 345 2.68 20.51 15.51
CA THR A 345 2.70 21.57 14.49
C THR A 345 3.33 22.86 15.01
N VAL A 346 4.39 23.31 14.33
CA VAL A 346 5.16 24.53 14.66
C VAL A 346 4.31 25.80 14.52
N CYS A 347 4.56 26.80 15.38
CA CYS A 347 3.76 28.02 15.52
C CYS A 347 3.54 28.85 14.23
N LEU A 348 4.40 28.70 13.22
CA LEU A 348 4.31 29.42 11.95
C LEU A 348 3.09 29.04 11.10
N MET A 349 2.39 27.95 11.44
CA MET A 349 1.21 27.45 10.72
C MET A 349 -0.05 27.48 11.57
N GLY A 350 -0.21 28.50 12.42
CA GLY A 350 -1.29 28.54 13.41
C GLY A 350 -2.71 28.59 12.81
N HIS A 351 -2.89 29.22 11.64
CA HIS A 351 -4.20 29.28 10.97
C HIS A 351 -4.55 27.95 10.32
N GLU A 352 -3.61 27.41 9.53
CA GLU A 352 -3.70 26.12 8.86
C GLU A 352 -3.93 25.01 9.88
N ARG A 353 -3.17 25.02 10.98
CA ARG A 353 -3.35 24.09 12.11
C ARG A 353 -4.79 24.11 12.62
N ARG A 354 -5.35 25.29 12.90
CA ARG A 354 -6.74 25.40 13.40
C ARG A 354 -7.75 24.88 12.37
N GLN A 355 -7.56 25.18 11.09
CA GLN A 355 -8.44 24.67 10.03
C GLN A 355 -8.41 23.15 9.96
N THR A 356 -7.22 22.54 9.98
CA THR A 356 -7.04 21.09 9.94
C THR A 356 -7.59 20.42 11.19
N LEU A 357 -7.32 20.95 12.39
CA LEU A 357 -7.85 20.42 13.65
C LEU A 357 -9.38 20.47 13.67
N ASN A 358 -9.98 21.56 13.19
CA ASN A 358 -11.43 21.68 13.08
C ASN A 358 -12.01 20.67 12.08
N MET A 359 -11.38 20.53 10.91
CA MET A 359 -11.77 19.54 9.90
C MET A 359 -11.70 18.11 10.44
N ILE A 360 -10.63 17.73 11.12
CA ILE A 360 -10.49 16.40 11.76
C ILE A 360 -11.59 16.21 12.82
N THR A 361 -11.90 17.24 13.60
CA THR A 361 -12.96 17.20 14.62
C THR A 361 -14.34 16.96 13.99
N ILE A 362 -14.65 17.63 12.88
CA ILE A 362 -15.90 17.43 12.13
C ILE A 362 -15.98 16.01 11.56
N LEU A 363 -14.87 15.48 11.03
CA LEU A 363 -14.81 14.09 10.56
C LEU A 363 -15.06 13.10 11.70
N ALA A 364 -14.48 13.33 12.88
CA ALA A 364 -14.66 12.47 14.05
C ALA A 364 -16.12 12.48 14.53
N LEU A 365 -16.77 13.64 14.55
CA LEU A 365 -18.20 13.76 14.88
C LEU A 365 -19.08 13.04 13.87
N LYS A 366 -18.74 13.11 12.58
CA LYS A 366 -19.45 12.38 11.52
C LYS A 366 -19.37 10.86 11.74
N VAL A 367 -18.17 10.35 12.04
CA VAL A 367 -17.97 8.92 12.34
C VAL A 367 -18.79 8.49 13.56
N LEU A 368 -18.84 9.29 14.63
CA LEU A 368 -19.68 8.99 15.80
C LEU A 368 -21.18 9.01 15.48
N GLY A 369 -21.63 9.92 14.61
CA GLY A 369 -23.00 9.99 14.13
C GLY A 369 -23.40 8.78 13.29
N GLU A 370 -22.53 8.34 12.37
CA GLU A 370 -22.72 7.13 11.55
C GLU A 370 -22.80 5.85 12.40
N GLN A 371 -22.12 5.84 13.55
CA GLN A 371 -22.15 4.72 14.51
C GLN A 371 -23.36 4.76 15.46
N ASN A 372 -24.25 5.75 15.35
CA ASN A 372 -25.36 5.99 16.28
C ASN A 372 -24.93 6.10 17.76
N ILE A 373 -23.67 6.45 18.02
CA ILE A 373 -23.16 6.63 19.38
C ILE A 373 -23.64 7.98 19.95
N ILE A 374 -23.83 8.97 19.08
CA ILE A 374 -24.50 10.21 19.44
C ILE A 374 -26.00 9.91 19.51
N PRO A 375 -26.68 10.08 20.66
CA PRO A 375 -28.10 9.86 20.76
C PRO A 375 -28.81 10.80 19.77
N ASN A 376 -29.71 10.24 18.96
CA ASN A 376 -30.59 11.03 18.11
C ASN A 376 -31.29 12.07 19.00
N ALA A 377 -30.99 13.35 18.78
CA ALA A 377 -31.51 14.46 19.60
C ALA A 377 -33.05 14.51 19.59
N ALA A 378 -33.72 13.83 18.64
CA ALA A 378 -35.16 13.63 18.63
C ALA A 378 -35.70 12.94 19.89
N ASN A 379 -34.88 12.15 20.60
CA ASN A 379 -35.28 11.40 21.80
C ASN A 379 -34.54 11.87 23.08
N VAL A 380 -33.82 12.99 23.02
CA VAL A 380 -33.10 13.52 24.20
C VAL A 380 -34.05 14.44 24.97
N THR A 381 -34.49 14.00 26.16
CA THR A 381 -35.20 14.86 27.10
C THR A 381 -34.18 15.70 27.87
N CYS A 382 -34.10 16.99 27.55
CA CYS A 382 -33.23 17.93 28.27
C CYS A 382 -33.93 18.40 29.55
N TYR A 383 -33.38 18.08 30.72
CA TYR A 383 -33.83 18.66 31.98
C TYR A 383 -33.16 20.02 32.18
N TYR A 384 -33.89 21.09 31.90
CA TYR A 384 -33.43 22.44 32.23
C TYR A 384 -33.71 22.72 33.71
N GLN A 385 -32.67 22.89 34.51
CA GLN A 385 -32.81 23.44 35.86
C GLN A 385 -32.89 24.96 35.76
N PRO A 386 -33.98 25.61 36.18
CA PRO A 386 -34.10 27.05 36.12
C PRO A 386 -33.06 27.74 37.01
N ALA A 387 -32.66 28.96 36.61
CA ALA A 387 -31.68 29.74 37.33
C ALA A 387 -32.12 30.03 38.79
N PRO A 388 -31.20 30.16 39.76
CA PRO A 388 -31.47 30.09 41.20
C PRO A 388 -32.44 31.13 41.77
N TYR A 389 -32.81 32.16 41.01
CA TYR A 389 -33.68 33.26 41.44
C TYR A 389 -35.16 33.05 41.10
N ILE A 390 -35.53 31.94 40.46
CA ILE A 390 -36.93 31.62 40.14
C ILE A 390 -37.49 30.77 41.29
N SER A 391 -38.30 31.39 42.16
CA SER A 391 -38.82 30.80 43.40
C SER A 391 -40.28 30.32 43.30
N ASP A 392 -40.75 29.95 42.11
CA ASP A 392 -42.10 29.40 41.92
C ASP A 392 -42.11 27.88 42.08
N ARG A 393 -42.85 27.39 43.08
CA ARG A 393 -42.92 25.97 43.51
C ARG A 393 -43.76 25.06 42.60
N ASN A 394 -44.16 25.49 41.40
CA ASN A 394 -44.95 24.68 40.47
C ASN A 394 -44.39 24.71 39.04
N PHE A 395 -43.30 23.97 38.78
CA PHE A 395 -42.79 23.77 37.42
C PHE A 395 -42.69 22.28 37.08
N ASN A 396 -43.79 21.71 36.60
CA ASN A 396 -43.79 20.50 35.77
C ASN A 396 -43.92 20.91 34.29
N ASN A 397 -42.92 21.62 33.75
CA ASN A 397 -42.86 21.90 32.32
C ASN A 397 -41.89 20.93 31.66
N TYR A 398 -42.42 19.79 31.21
CA TYR A 398 -41.71 18.92 30.27
C TYR A 398 -41.77 19.59 28.90
N TYR A 399 -40.64 20.08 28.40
CA TYR A 399 -40.55 20.50 27.00
C TYR A 399 -40.29 19.27 26.14
N ILE A 400 -41.31 18.79 25.44
CA ILE A 400 -41.17 17.72 24.44
C ILE A 400 -40.84 18.40 23.11
N ALA A 401 -39.62 18.19 22.61
CA ALA A 401 -39.25 18.65 21.27
C ALA A 401 -40.12 17.93 20.23
N HIS A 402 -41.04 18.64 19.58
CA HIS A 402 -41.80 18.08 18.47
C HIS A 402 -40.84 17.81 17.29
N GLY A 403 -40.78 16.55 16.85
CA GLY A 403 -39.90 16.11 15.77
C GLY A 403 -40.11 16.93 14.51
N GLN A 404 -39.04 17.55 13.99
CA GLN A 404 -39.04 18.15 12.67
C GLN A 404 -39.15 17.05 11.59
N PRO A 405 -39.88 17.29 10.48
CA PRO A 405 -39.88 16.35 9.37
C PRO A 405 -38.48 16.29 8.72
N PRO A 406 -38.12 15.17 8.07
CA PRO A 406 -36.79 14.98 7.52
C PRO A 406 -36.47 16.05 6.49
N ILE A 407 -35.35 16.76 6.68
CA ILE A 407 -34.81 17.70 5.70
C ILE A 407 -34.33 16.90 4.49
N ILE A 408 -35.13 16.91 3.43
CA ILE A 408 -34.71 16.44 2.10
C ILE A 408 -33.78 17.52 1.53
N TYR A 409 -32.50 17.20 1.36
CA TYR A 409 -31.57 18.05 0.61
C TYR A 409 -31.97 18.05 -0.87
N GLN A 410 -32.54 19.16 -1.35
CA GLN A 410 -32.60 19.46 -2.78
C GLN A 410 -31.44 20.39 -3.16
N PRO A 411 -30.72 20.14 -4.27
CA PRO A 411 -29.64 21.01 -4.71
C PRO A 411 -30.22 22.28 -5.35
N TYR A 412 -29.84 23.45 -4.83
CA TYR A 412 -30.22 24.74 -5.41
C TYR A 412 -29.48 25.00 -6.73
N SER A 413 -30.23 25.38 -7.77
CA SER A 413 -29.69 25.99 -9.00
C SER A 413 -29.40 27.48 -8.78
N PHE A 414 -28.19 27.91 -9.11
CA PHE A 414 -27.78 29.32 -9.08
C PHE A 414 -28.50 30.13 -10.15
N HIS A 415 -29.26 31.15 -9.74
CA HIS A 415 -29.60 32.30 -10.59
C HIS A 415 -29.28 33.59 -9.83
N ILE A 416 -28.27 34.31 -10.32
CA ILE A 416 -27.94 35.67 -9.90
C ILE A 416 -28.85 36.63 -10.67
N HIS A 417 -29.64 37.44 -9.96
CA HIS A 417 -30.27 38.62 -10.53
C HIS A 417 -29.74 39.87 -9.83
N LEU A 418 -29.01 40.69 -10.60
CA LEU A 418 -28.57 42.02 -10.23
C LEU A 418 -29.80 42.94 -10.23
N GLN A 419 -29.98 43.78 -9.20
CA GLN A 419 -30.93 44.89 -9.28
C GLN A 419 -30.39 46.15 -8.58
N SER A 420 -30.29 47.20 -9.39
CA SER A 420 -30.00 48.59 -9.02
C SER A 420 -31.00 49.16 -8.02
N GLY A 421 -30.52 50.02 -7.12
CA GLY A 421 -31.35 50.98 -6.39
C GLY A 421 -30.92 52.41 -6.72
N MET A 422 -31.82 53.18 -7.32
CA MET A 422 -31.83 54.65 -7.27
C MET A 422 -32.56 55.06 -5.99
N VAL A 423 -31.95 55.90 -5.15
CA VAL A 423 -32.22 57.35 -4.96
C VAL A 423 -30.99 57.93 -4.27
#